data_AF-A0A7J9XWP4-F1
#
_entry.id   AF-A0A7J9XWP4-F1
#
_cell.length_a   1.000
_cell.length_b   1.000
_cell.length_c   1.000
_cell.angle_alpha   90.00
_cell.angle_beta   90.00
_cell.angle_gamma   90.00
#
_symmetry.space_group_name_H-M   'P 1'
#
loop_
_entity.id
_entity.type
_entity.pdbx_description
1 polymer ?
#
loop_
_entity_poly.entity_id
_entity_poly.type
_entity_poly.pdbx_seq_one_letter_code
_entity_poly.pdbx_strand_id
1 'polypeptide(L)' 'MLERLGFPVTRLAARVRMGTESVRPRTHMLLAVSVDGIDMIADVGFGGESLLEPVPLHDGAESVQGAWRFRL' A
#
# COMPACT_ATOMS: atom_id res chain seq x y z
N MET A 1 3.56 6.06 -14.14
CA MET A 1 2.25 6.16 -14.84
C MET A 1 1.31 7.10 -14.11
N LEU A 2 1.02 6.86 -12.83
CA LEU A 2 0.11 7.72 -12.03
C LEU A 2 0.47 9.21 -12.07
N GLU A 3 1.76 9.55 -11.89
CA GLU A 3 2.23 10.95 -12.03
C GLU A 3 1.92 11.55 -13.42
N ARG A 4 2.03 10.76 -14.49
CA ARG A 4 1.69 11.20 -15.87
C ARG A 4 0.18 11.36 -16.08
N LEU A 5 -0.64 10.70 -15.26
CA LEU A 5 -2.09 10.83 -15.26
C LEU A 5 -2.57 11.97 -14.35
N GLY A 6 -1.65 12.71 -13.71
CA GLY A 6 -1.97 13.88 -12.88
C GLY A 6 -2.22 13.57 -11.41
N PHE A 7 -2.04 12.32 -10.96
CA PHE A 7 -2.18 12.00 -9.54
C PHE A 7 -0.97 12.48 -8.74
N PRO A 8 -1.17 13.14 -7.58
CA PRO A 8 -0.11 13.36 -6.60
C PRO A 8 0.34 12.01 -6.03
N VAL A 9 1.64 11.72 -6.14
CA VAL A 9 2.23 10.45 -5.70
C VAL A 9 3.40 10.69 -4.78
N THR A 10 3.38 10.02 -3.62
CA THR A 10 4.53 9.90 -2.72
C THR A 10 5.04 8.47 -2.74
N ARG A 11 6.35 8.29 -2.93
CA ARG A 11 7.00 6.97 -2.85
C ARG A 11 7.31 6.66 -1.39
N LEU A 12 6.88 5.51 -0.91
CA LEU A 12 7.09 5.03 0.45
C LEU A 12 8.02 3.81 0.48
N ALA A 13 8.64 3.57 1.62
CA ALA A 13 9.45 2.39 1.87
C ALA A 13 8.99 1.65 3.13
N ALA A 14 8.80 0.33 3.02
CA ALA A 14 8.28 -0.52 4.08
C ALA A 14 9.27 -1.63 4.49
N ARG A 15 9.11 -2.13 5.71
CA ARG A 15 9.82 -3.30 6.26
C ARG A 15 8.88 -4.50 6.20
N VAL A 16 9.21 -5.51 5.40
CA VAL A 16 8.41 -6.73 5.31
C VAL A 16 8.52 -7.52 6.62
N ARG A 17 7.44 -7.59 7.39
CA ARG A 17 7.45 -8.27 8.70
C ARG A 17 7.23 -9.78 8.58
N MET A 18 6.20 -10.22 7.86
CA MET A 18 5.80 -11.64 7.80
C MET A 18 5.79 -12.29 9.21
N GLY A 19 5.06 -11.67 10.15
CA GLY A 19 4.92 -12.16 11.53
C GLY A 19 6.14 -11.98 12.46
N THR A 20 7.25 -11.37 12.01
CA THR A 20 8.38 -11.10 12.92
C THR A 20 8.21 -9.80 13.72
N GLU A 21 8.76 -9.82 14.93
CA GLU A 21 8.98 -8.62 15.75
C GLU A 21 10.37 -8.00 15.60
N SER A 22 11.29 -8.69 14.93
CA SER A 22 12.63 -8.16 14.68
C SER A 22 12.63 -7.01 13.68
N VAL A 23 13.52 -6.03 13.86
CA VAL A 23 13.67 -4.91 12.92
C VAL A 23 14.32 -5.41 11.62
N ARG A 24 13.57 -5.38 10.51
CA ARG A 24 14.04 -5.76 9.16
C ARG A 24 14.44 -4.53 8.32
N PRO A 25 15.31 -4.63 7.31
CA PRO A 25 15.61 -3.51 6.41
C PRO A 25 14.36 -3.02 5.64
N ARG A 26 14.41 -1.76 5.18
CA ARG A 26 13.36 -1.14 4.33
C ARG A 26 13.62 -1.49 2.87
N THR A 27 13.22 -2.68 2.46
CA THR A 27 13.50 -3.21 1.10
C THR A 27 12.28 -3.19 0.19
N HIS A 28 11.10 -2.89 0.72
CA HIS A 28 9.86 -2.89 -0.06
C HIS A 28 9.41 -1.47 -0.39
N MET A 29 8.92 -1.26 -1.61
CA MET A 29 8.45 0.04 -2.10
C MET A 29 6.96 -0.06 -2.43
N LEU A 30 6.22 0.97 -2.02
CA LEU A 30 4.81 1.17 -2.35
C LEU A 30 4.53 2.67 -2.56
N LEU A 31 3.34 3.00 -3.04
CA LEU A 31 2.94 4.37 -3.31
C LEU A 31 1.85 4.83 -2.34
N ALA A 32 1.94 6.07 -1.88
CA ALA A 32 0.78 6.83 -1.42
C ALA A 32 0.32 7.73 -2.57
N VAL A 33 -0.98 7.72 -2.85
CA VAL A 33 -1.61 8.41 -3.99
C VAL A 33 -2.81 9.17 -3.46
N SER A 34 -2.85 10.49 -3.68
CA SER A 34 -4.02 11.30 -3.29
C SER A 34 -5.10 11.23 -4.36
N VAL A 35 -6.29 10.79 -4.00
CA VAL A 35 -7.48 10.72 -4.87
C VAL A 35 -8.64 11.40 -4.15
N ASP A 36 -9.21 12.45 -4.75
CA ASP A 36 -10.32 13.23 -4.18
C ASP A 36 -10.09 13.70 -2.73
N GLY A 37 -8.84 14.04 -2.40
CA GLY A 37 -8.43 14.50 -1.06
C GLY A 37 -8.20 13.37 -0.04
N ILE A 38 -8.29 12.11 -0.46
CA ILE A 38 -8.01 10.93 0.36
C ILE A 38 -6.68 10.32 -0.07
N ASP A 39 -5.78 10.13 0.90
CA ASP A 39 -4.56 9.39 0.66
C ASP A 39 -4.85 7.89 0.60
N MET A 40 -4.39 7.23 -0.46
CA MET A 40 -4.56 5.81 -0.71
C MET A 40 -3.20 5.14 -0.83
N ILE A 41 -3.01 3.94 -0.29
CA ILE A 41 -1.87 3.09 -0.61
C ILE A 41 -2.14 2.28 -1.87
N ALA A 42 -1.17 2.27 -2.78
CA ALA A 42 -1.16 1.40 -3.96
C ALA A 42 0.14 0.60 -3.99
N ASP A 43 0.00 -0.72 -4.07
CA ASP A 43 1.13 -1.66 -4.06
C ASP A 43 0.88 -2.78 -5.07
N VAL A 44 1.46 -2.61 -6.26
CA VAL A 44 1.43 -3.59 -7.35
C VAL A 44 2.74 -4.39 -7.43
N GLY A 45 3.60 -4.27 -6.42
CA GLY A 45 4.98 -4.77 -6.44
C GLY A 45 5.32 -5.77 -5.35
N PHE A 46 4.42 -6.05 -4.40
CA PHE A 46 4.71 -6.95 -3.28
C PHE A 46 4.94 -8.42 -3.70
N GLY A 47 4.26 -8.89 -4.74
CA GLY A 47 4.33 -10.28 -5.20
C GLY A 47 3.08 -11.07 -4.79
N GLY A 48 3.23 -12.03 -3.87
CA GLY A 48 2.22 -13.06 -3.51
C GLY A 48 0.83 -12.54 -3.14
N GLU A 49 0.53 -12.46 -1.84
CA GLU A 49 -0.77 -11.97 -1.31
C GLU A 49 -0.83 -10.43 -1.37
N SER A 50 -0.76 -9.89 -2.59
CA SER A 50 -0.69 -8.44 -2.84
C SER A 50 -2.08 -7.79 -2.96
N LEU A 51 -2.10 -6.47 -2.85
CA LEU A 51 -3.28 -5.67 -3.14
C LEU A 51 -3.69 -5.79 -4.62
N LEU A 52 -4.98 -5.96 -4.86
CA LEU A 52 -5.65 -5.84 -6.15
C LEU A 52 -6.17 -4.41 -6.38
N GLU A 53 -6.52 -3.71 -5.30
CA GLU A 53 -7.09 -2.36 -5.31
C GLU A 53 -6.39 -1.47 -4.27
N PRO A 54 -6.33 -0.13 -4.48
CA PRO A 54 -5.80 0.78 -3.47
C PRO A 54 -6.61 0.76 -2.17
N VAL A 55 -5.94 0.97 -1.03
CA VAL A 55 -6.57 0.99 0.31
C VAL A 55 -6.41 2.38 0.93
N PRO A 56 -7.41 2.96 1.61
CA PRO A 56 -7.25 4.23 2.31
C PRO A 56 -6.10 4.22 3.32
N LEU A 57 -5.23 5.23 3.30
CA LEU A 57 -4.09 5.37 4.20
C LEU A 57 -4.53 6.01 5.51
N HIS A 58 -5.20 5.24 6.35
CA HIS A 58 -5.44 5.59 7.76
C HIS A 58 -5.51 4.34 8.62
N ASP A 59 -5.26 4.52 9.92
CA ASP A 59 -5.35 3.44 10.90
C ASP A 59 -6.75 2.83 10.91
N GLY A 60 -6.83 1.50 10.95
CA GLY A 60 -8.07 0.76 10.99
C GLY A 60 -8.82 0.64 9.65
N ALA A 61 -8.26 1.14 8.54
CA ALA A 61 -8.84 0.93 7.22
C ALA A 61 -8.91 -0.57 6.90
N GLU A 62 -10.08 -1.08 6.55
CA GLU A 62 -10.27 -2.46 6.07
C GLU A 62 -10.63 -2.48 4.60
N SER A 63 -10.15 -3.49 3.87
CA SER A 63 -10.50 -3.72 2.46
C SER A 63 -10.64 -5.20 2.18
N VAL A 64 -11.75 -5.59 1.53
CA VAL A 64 -11.97 -6.95 1.03
C VAL A 64 -11.79 -6.95 -0.48
N GLN A 65 -10.84 -7.73 -0.96
CA GLN A 65 -10.44 -7.78 -2.37
C GLN A 65 -10.46 -9.24 -2.84
N GLY A 66 -11.58 -9.64 -3.44
CA GLY A 66 -11.83 -11.05 -3.75
C GLY A 66 -11.88 -11.89 -2.47
N ALA A 67 -11.00 -12.89 -2.37
CA ALA A 67 -10.90 -13.77 -1.20
C ALA A 67 -10.05 -13.19 -0.05
N TRP A 68 -9.39 -12.05 -0.26
CA TRP A 68 -8.45 -11.47 0.68
C TRP A 68 -9.08 -10.37 1.51
N ARG A 69 -8.64 -10.24 2.77
CA ARG A 69 -8.96 -9.10 3.65
C ARG A 69 -7.65 -8.46 4.11
N PHE A 70 -7.54 -7.16 3.88
CA PHE A 70 -6.42 -6.34 4.31
C PHE A 70 -6.87 -5.36 5.38
N ARG A 71 -5.95 -5.01 6.28
CA ARG A 71 -6.14 -3.97 7.28
C ARG A 71 -4.86 -3.18 7.47
N LEU A 72 -4.99 -1.86 7.66
CA LEU A 72 -3.93 -0.98 8.15
C LEU A 72 -4.00 -0.82 9.67
#